data_AF-A0AAQ3CNB3-F1
#
_entry.id   AF-A0AAQ3CNB3-F1
#
_cell.length_a   1.000
_cell.length_b   1.000
_cell.length_c   1.000
_cell.angle_alpha   90.00
_cell.angle_beta   90.00
_cell.angle_gamma   90.00
#
_symmetry.space_group_name_H-M   'P 1'
#
loop_
_entity.id
_entity.type
_entity.pdbx_description
1 polymer ?
#
loop_
_entity_poly.entity_id
_entity_poly.type
_entity_poly.pdbx_seq_one_letter_code
_entity_poly.pdbx_strand_id
1 'polypeptide(L)' 'MLSDVCEEEARVIIIPPNLAYGERSIGGIIKANSFLRFNIILRKIK' A
#
# COMPACT_ATOMS: atom_id res chain seq x y z
N MET A 1 -7.23 3.42 9.25
CA MET A 1 -6.31 2.45 8.59
C MET A 1 -4.87 2.94 8.46
N LEU A 2 -4.59 4.26 8.38
CA LEU A 2 -3.25 4.83 8.60
C LEU A 2 -3.17 5.79 9.79
N SER A 3 -4.32 6.12 10.39
CA SER A 3 -4.49 7.16 11.40
C SER A 3 -3.92 6.81 12.78
N ASP A 4 -3.64 5.54 13.04
CA ASP A 4 -3.23 5.03 14.36
C ASP A 4 -1.77 4.56 14.37
N VAL A 5 -0.95 5.04 13.45
CA VAL A 5 0.48 4.69 13.37
C VAL A 5 1.25 5.72 14.19
N CYS A 6 2.06 5.27 15.15
CA CYS A 6 2.96 6.16 15.89
C CYS A 6 4.16 6.55 15.03
N GLU A 7 4.75 7.73 15.28
CA GLU A 7 5.97 8.14 14.58
C GLU A 7 7.07 7.08 14.75
N GLU A 8 7.83 6.87 13.67
CA GLU A 8 8.85 5.83 13.50
C GLU A 8 8.35 4.38 13.53
N GLU A 9 7.03 4.14 13.55
CA GLU A 9 6.47 2.79 13.51
C GLU A 9 6.45 2.23 12.07
N ALA A 10 6.94 1.00 11.92
CA ALA A 10 6.89 0.24 10.68
C ALA A 10 5.63 -0.65 10.64
N ARG A 11 4.82 -0.53 9.58
CA ARG A 11 3.65 -1.38 9.36
C ARG A 11 3.64 -1.99 7.97
N VAL A 12 3.09 -3.20 7.88
CA VAL A 12 2.81 -3.88 6.62
C VAL A 12 1.34 -3.69 6.29
N ILE A 13 1.04 -3.19 5.09
CA ILE A 13 -0.32 -3.04 4.59
C ILE A 13 -0.49 -3.88 3.33
N ILE A 14 -1.59 -4.63 3.26
CA ILE A 14 -2.00 -5.36 2.07
C ILE A 14 -3.22 -4.64 1.49
N ILE A 15 -3.08 -4.15 0.27
CA ILE A 15 -4.11 -3.40 -0.44
C ILE A 15 -4.76 -4.33 -1.47
N PRO A 16 -6.08 -4.56 -1.39
CA PRO A 16 -6.79 -5.36 -2.38
C PRO A 16 -6.86 -4.62 -3.73
N PRO A 17 -7.08 -5.34 -4.85
CA PRO A 17 -6.96 -4.76 -6.17
C PRO A 17 -7.91 -3.59 -6.42
N ASN A 18 -9.14 -3.65 -5.91
CA ASN A 18 -10.15 -2.59 -6.03
C ASN A 18 -9.74 -1.28 -5.33
N LEU A 19 -8.84 -1.33 -4.35
CA LEU A 19 -8.25 -0.17 -3.68
C LEU A 19 -6.84 0.17 -4.22
N ALA A 20 -6.35 -0.62 -5.18
CA ALA A 20 -5.08 -0.42 -5.86
C ALA A 20 -5.33 -0.06 -7.34
N TYR A 21 -4.85 -0.87 -8.29
CA TYR A 21 -4.96 -0.59 -9.72
C TYR A 21 -6.16 -1.28 -10.42
N GLY A 22 -6.94 -2.07 -9.68
CA GLY A 22 -8.09 -2.80 -10.20
C GLY A 22 -7.71 -3.65 -11.41
N GLU A 23 -8.51 -3.56 -12.47
CA GLU A 23 -8.32 -4.32 -13.71
C GLU A 23 -7.18 -3.77 -14.60
N ARG A 24 -6.51 -2.68 -14.19
CA ARG A 24 -5.43 -2.08 -14.99
C ARG A 24 -4.12 -2.82 -14.75
N SER A 25 -3.37 -3.02 -15.82
CA SER A 25 -1.97 -3.44 -15.75
C SER A 25 -1.04 -2.23 -15.89
N ILE A 26 0.03 -2.19 -15.10
CA ILE A 26 0.95 -1.04 -15.05
C ILE A 26 2.35 -1.47 -15.47
N GLY A 27 2.84 -0.89 -16.57
CA GLY A 27 4.24 -0.99 -17.02
C GLY A 27 4.74 -2.42 -17.28
N GLY A 28 3.86 -3.40 -17.45
CA GLY A 28 4.21 -4.82 -17.53
C GLY A 28 4.71 -5.45 -16.22
N ILE A 29 4.75 -4.67 -15.13
CA ILE A 29 5.28 -5.08 -13.83
C ILE A 29 4.14 -5.49 -12.90
N ILE A 30 3.08 -4.66 -12.83
CA ILE A 30 1.90 -4.94 -12.01
C ILE A 30 0.79 -5.45 -12.92
N LYS A 31 0.35 -6.68 -12.69
CA LYS A 31 -0.74 -7.30 -13.44
C LYS A 31 -2.10 -6.77 -12.97
N ALA A 32 -3.08 -6.79 -13.86
CA ALA A 32 -4.48 -6.58 -13.50
C ALA A 32 -4.90 -7.46 -12.31
N ASN A 33 -5.71 -6.91 -11.42
CA ASN A 33 -6.26 -7.56 -10.23
C ASN A 33 -5.22 -8.08 -9.22
N SER A 34 -4.04 -7.45 -9.16
CA SER A 34 -3.00 -7.82 -8.18
C SER A 34 -3.25 -7.22 -6.79
N PHE A 35 -2.97 -8.00 -5.74
CA PHE A 35 -2.83 -7.49 -4.38
C PHE A 35 -1.46 -6.82 -4.23
N LEU A 36 -1.40 -5.69 -3.53
CA LEU A 36 -0.16 -4.98 -3.26
C LEU A 36 0.20 -5.05 -1.78
N ARG A 37 1.42 -5.47 -1.47
CA ARG A 37 1.95 -5.51 -0.11
C ARG A 37 2.99 -4.41 0.05
N PHE A 38 2.71 -3.43 0.90
CA PHE A 38 3.63 -2.34 1.21
C PHE A 38 4.19 -2.49 2.62
N ASN A 39 5.50 -2.29 2.76
CA ASN A 39 6.12 -2.00 4.05
C ASN A 39 6.25 -0.48 4.14
N ILE A 40 5.58 0.12 5.12
CA ILE A 40 5.52 1.57 5.31
C ILE A 40 6.14 1.90 6.66
N ILE A 41 6.89 3.00 6.72
CA ILE A 41 7.42 3.55 7.97
C ILE A 41 6.85 4.96 8.08
N LEU A 42 6.13 5.25 9.17
CA LEU A 42 5.72 6.62 9.45
C LEU A 42 6.92 7.37 9.98
N ARG A 43 7.34 8.45 9.32
CA ARG A 43 8.51 9.23 9.75
C ARG A 43 8.14 10.37 10.67
N LYS A 44 7.33 11.29 10.17
CA LYS A 44 6.91 12.48 10.92
C LYS A 44 5.51 12.86 10.49
N ILE A 45 4.64 13.11 11.46
CA ILE A 45 3.35 13.76 11.23
C ILE A 45 3.61 15.27 11.41
N LYS A 46 3.24 16.07 10.42
CA LYS A 46 3.39 17.53 10.47
C LYS A 46 2.08 18.18 10.84
#